data_AF-A0A7S1ZRM3-F1
#
_entry.id   AF-A0A7S1ZRM3-F1
#
_cell.length_a   1.000
_cell.length_b   1.000
_cell.length_c   1.000
_cell.angle_alpha   90.00
_cell.angle_beta   90.00
_cell.angle_gamma   90.00
#
_symmetry.space_group_name_H-M   'P 1'
#
loop_
_entity.id
_entity.type
_entity.pdbx_description
1 polymer ?
#
loop_
_entity_poly.entity_id
_entity_poly.type
_entity_poly.pdbx_seq_one_letter_code
_entity_poly.pdbx_strand_id
1 'polypeptide(L)'
;RDHIHYHDSIFCAASKIIQSLQKEGSKHGFIPDKEGGGGFSSMHIRRGDFQWKKMRISAEEWYENTKDYWRKNEILYITTDEKNKTFFEPLARHHELRFLDNYEELAGLSDLDPNYKGMIESVVASRGRIFVGTYFSSFSAYIGRLRGYYGMSGNLMWYGQKDRRDEMQKWVDPKTSYSAREFPIGWSGIDGETVPSEDSF
;
A
#
# COMPACT_ATOMS: atom_id res chain seq x y z
N ARG A 1 -4.24 18.89 -0.75
CA ARG A 1 -4.08 17.44 -1.02
C ARG A 1 -4.46 17.16 -2.48
N ASP A 2 -5.55 17.78 -2.92
CA ASP A 2 -6.28 17.54 -4.16
C ASP A 2 -5.64 18.16 -5.41
N HIS A 3 -4.63 19.01 -5.25
CA HIS A 3 -3.95 19.70 -6.35
C HIS A 3 -2.61 19.07 -6.75
N ILE A 4 -2.21 17.97 -6.09
CA ILE A 4 -0.95 17.28 -6.42
C ILE A 4 -1.29 16.07 -7.30
N HIS A 5 -0.94 16.17 -8.58
CA HIS A 5 -1.08 15.09 -9.53
C HIS A 5 0.31 14.61 -9.97
N TYR A 6 0.49 13.31 -10.00
CA TYR A 6 1.66 12.74 -10.63
C TYR A 6 1.62 12.95 -12.14
N HIS A 7 2.80 13.00 -12.74
CA HIS A 7 2.94 13.06 -14.18
C HIS A 7 2.31 11.84 -14.84
N ASP A 8 1.73 12.00 -16.04
CA ASP A 8 1.02 10.92 -16.74
C ASP A 8 1.89 9.68 -16.94
N SER A 9 3.20 9.85 -17.15
CA SER A 9 4.14 8.74 -17.28
C SER A 9 4.16 7.81 -16.05
N ILE A 10 3.96 8.35 -14.85
CA ILE A 10 3.87 7.58 -13.60
C ILE A 10 2.61 6.72 -13.62
N PHE A 11 1.46 7.29 -13.98
CA PHE A 11 0.20 6.56 -14.07
C PHE A 11 0.20 5.54 -15.22
N CYS A 12 0.78 5.89 -16.37
CA CYS A 12 0.97 4.98 -17.51
C CYS A 12 1.83 3.77 -17.12
N ALA A 13 2.96 3.98 -16.44
CA ALA A 13 3.80 2.88 -15.96
C ALA A 13 3.07 2.04 -14.90
N ALA A 14 2.47 2.68 -13.90
CA ALA A 14 1.74 2.00 -12.84
C ALA A 14 0.56 1.17 -13.38
N SER A 15 -0.20 1.70 -14.34
CA SER A 15 -1.35 1.00 -14.92
C SER A 15 -0.96 -0.30 -15.64
N LYS A 16 0.18 -0.33 -16.34
CA LYS A 16 0.73 -1.56 -16.93
C LYS A 16 1.01 -2.62 -15.86
N ILE A 17 1.61 -2.21 -14.75
CA ILE A 17 1.92 -3.09 -13.61
C ILE A 17 0.64 -3.61 -12.96
N ILE A 18 -0.31 -2.71 -12.68
CA ILE A 18 -1.61 -3.05 -12.09
C ILE A 18 -2.36 -4.07 -12.97
N GLN A 19 -2.42 -3.83 -14.28
CA GLN A 19 -3.07 -4.76 -15.21
C GLN A 19 -2.37 -6.12 -15.24
N SER A 20 -1.04 -6.17 -15.18
CA SER A 20 -0.30 -7.43 -15.09
C SER A 20 -0.61 -8.17 -13.79
N LEU A 21 -0.54 -7.49 -12.64
CA LEU A 21 -0.87 -8.05 -11.33
C LEU A 21 -2.30 -8.60 -11.31
N GLN A 22 -3.26 -7.85 -11.85
CA GLN A 22 -4.67 -8.25 -11.94
C GLN A 22 -4.86 -9.45 -12.87
N LYS A 23 -4.16 -9.49 -14.00
CA LYS A 23 -4.17 -10.64 -14.92
C LYS A 23 -3.56 -11.88 -14.26
N GLU A 24 -2.46 -11.74 -13.54
CA GLU A 24 -1.86 -12.84 -12.77
C GLU A 24 -2.81 -13.31 -11.68
N GLY A 25 -3.34 -12.40 -10.86
CA GLY A 25 -4.30 -12.70 -9.81
C GLY A 25 -5.59 -13.37 -10.30
N SER A 26 -6.07 -13.00 -11.49
CA SER A 26 -7.25 -13.62 -12.10
C SER A 26 -7.06 -15.11 -12.37
N LYS A 27 -5.83 -15.57 -12.65
CA LYS A 27 -5.52 -17.01 -12.80
C LYS A 27 -5.72 -17.78 -11.50
N HIS A 28 -5.70 -17.09 -10.36
CA HIS A 28 -5.95 -17.62 -9.02
C HIS A 28 -7.37 -17.30 -8.50
N GLY A 29 -8.24 -16.75 -9.36
CA GLY A 29 -9.62 -16.40 -9.00
C GLY A 29 -9.79 -15.05 -8.29
N PHE A 30 -8.75 -14.20 -8.27
CA PHE A 30 -8.83 -12.86 -7.72
C PHE A 30 -9.13 -11.85 -8.83
N ILE A 31 -10.30 -11.22 -8.78
CA ILE A 31 -10.74 -10.21 -9.74
C ILE A 31 -10.74 -8.82 -9.11
N PRO A 32 -10.60 -7.75 -9.91
CA PRO A 32 -10.78 -6.39 -9.43
C PRO A 32 -12.21 -6.12 -8.95
N ASP A 33 -12.36 -5.18 -8.02
CA ASP A 33 -13.63 -4.64 -7.56
C ASP A 33 -14.15 -3.52 -8.49
N LYS A 34 -15.32 -2.96 -8.16
CA LYS A 34 -15.96 -1.87 -8.93
C LYS A 34 -15.15 -0.58 -8.99
N GLU A 35 -14.28 -0.34 -8.00
CA GLU A 35 -13.40 0.82 -7.97
C GLU A 35 -12.10 0.55 -8.76
N GLY A 36 -11.98 -0.64 -9.36
CA GLY A 36 -10.84 -1.16 -10.12
C GLY A 36 -9.63 -1.54 -9.26
N GLY A 37 -9.80 -1.61 -7.94
CA GLY A 37 -8.81 -2.14 -7.00
C GLY A 37 -8.91 -3.67 -6.91
N GLY A 38 -7.94 -4.34 -6.28
CA GLY A 38 -7.95 -5.79 -6.12
C GLY A 38 -7.32 -6.57 -7.28
N GLY A 39 -7.59 -7.87 -7.33
CA GLY A 39 -6.79 -8.85 -8.08
C GLY A 39 -5.49 -9.27 -7.37
N PHE A 40 -4.98 -8.45 -6.46
CA PHE A 40 -3.83 -8.71 -5.61
C PHE A 40 -4.01 -7.95 -4.28
N SER A 41 -3.20 -8.25 -3.27
CA SER A 41 -3.04 -7.41 -2.08
C SER A 41 -1.65 -6.79 -2.04
N SER A 42 -1.49 -5.71 -1.28
CA SER A 42 -0.24 -4.95 -1.26
C SER A 42 0.28 -4.71 0.15
N MET A 43 1.60 -4.56 0.24
CA MET A 43 2.30 -4.23 1.48
C MET A 43 3.40 -3.22 1.21
N HIS A 44 3.63 -2.33 2.17
CA HIS A 44 4.80 -1.46 2.19
C HIS A 44 5.65 -1.71 3.44
N ILE A 45 6.87 -2.21 3.23
CA ILE A 45 7.84 -2.49 4.30
C ILE A 45 8.99 -1.47 4.19
N ARG A 46 9.03 -0.51 5.13
CA ARG A 46 10.09 0.51 5.23
C ARG A 46 11.14 0.11 6.26
N ARG A 47 12.39 -0.05 5.84
CA ARG A 47 13.48 -0.55 6.68
C ARG A 47 14.74 0.30 6.66
N GLY A 48 15.34 0.51 5.48
CA GLY A 48 16.70 1.01 5.23
C GLY A 48 17.24 2.02 6.25
N ASP A 49 17.23 3.31 5.89
CA ASP A 49 17.60 4.42 6.78
C ASP A 49 16.45 4.84 7.73
N PHE A 50 15.43 3.99 7.91
CA PHE A 50 14.23 4.37 8.64
C PHE A 50 14.53 4.70 10.11
N GLN A 51 14.28 5.95 10.51
CA GLN A 51 14.65 6.49 11.82
C GLN A 51 13.92 5.81 12.99
N TRP A 52 12.71 5.28 12.74
CA TRP A 52 11.87 4.66 13.77
C TRP A 52 12.23 3.19 13.98
N LYS A 53 13.33 2.93 14.69
CA LYS A 53 13.88 1.57 14.87
C LYS A 53 12.85 0.55 15.37
N LYS A 54 11.93 0.95 16.25
CA LYS A 54 10.85 0.09 16.78
C LYS A 54 9.88 -0.42 15.73
N MET A 55 9.73 0.30 14.61
CA MET A 55 8.84 -0.08 13.53
C MET A 55 9.51 -1.05 12.54
N ARG A 56 10.84 -1.22 12.62
CA ARG A 56 11.61 -2.16 11.78
C ARG A 56 11.54 -3.57 12.36
N ILE A 57 10.36 -4.16 12.28
CA ILE A 57 10.08 -5.52 12.77
C ILE A 57 10.67 -6.58 11.82
N SER A 58 10.82 -7.83 12.29
CA SER A 58 11.34 -8.92 11.46
C SER A 58 10.31 -9.36 10.41
N ALA A 59 10.74 -10.13 9.40
CA ALA A 59 9.83 -10.65 8.40
C ALA A 59 8.88 -11.71 8.95
N GLU A 60 9.32 -12.50 9.93
CA GLU A 60 8.47 -13.40 10.69
C GLU A 60 7.39 -12.61 11.43
N GLU A 61 7.77 -11.50 12.07
CA GLU A 61 6.80 -10.64 12.75
C GLU A 61 5.81 -10.00 11.77
N TRP A 62 6.27 -9.57 10.59
CA TRP A 62 5.39 -9.11 9.50
C TRP A 62 4.37 -10.18 9.10
N TYR A 63 4.82 -11.42 8.87
CA TYR A 63 3.94 -12.52 8.53
C TYR A 63 2.95 -12.80 9.67
N GLU A 64 3.43 -13.00 10.90
CA GLU A 64 2.59 -13.33 12.06
C GLU A 64 1.55 -12.26 12.35
N ASN A 65 1.89 -10.97 12.19
CA ASN A 65 0.97 -9.86 12.44
C ASN A 65 -0.08 -9.69 11.34
N THR A 66 0.14 -10.23 10.14
CA THR A 66 -0.69 -9.92 8.95
C THR A 66 -1.32 -11.13 8.26
N LYS A 67 -0.91 -12.35 8.60
CA LYS A 67 -1.33 -13.60 7.94
C LYS A 67 -2.86 -13.77 7.81
N ASP A 68 -3.62 -13.22 8.75
CA ASP A 68 -5.09 -13.34 8.78
C ASP A 68 -5.79 -12.41 7.76
N TYR A 69 -5.07 -11.47 7.13
CA TYR A 69 -5.62 -10.55 6.13
C TYR A 69 -5.55 -11.10 4.70
N TRP A 70 -4.63 -12.01 4.47
CA TRP A 70 -4.29 -12.49 3.14
C TRP A 70 -5.18 -13.66 2.76
N ARG A 71 -5.71 -13.63 1.54
CA ARG A 71 -6.40 -14.80 1.01
C ARG A 71 -5.35 -15.83 0.56
N LYS A 72 -5.67 -17.11 0.72
CA LYS A 72 -4.80 -18.20 0.26
C LYS A 72 -4.54 -18.05 -1.24
N ASN A 73 -3.29 -18.18 -1.67
CA ASN A 73 -2.82 -18.01 -3.06
C ASN A 73 -2.97 -16.59 -3.64
N GLU A 74 -3.31 -15.59 -2.83
CA GLU A 74 -3.33 -14.19 -3.28
C GLU A 74 -1.90 -13.69 -3.49
N ILE A 75 -1.68 -12.97 -4.59
CA ILE A 75 -0.41 -12.29 -4.87
C ILE A 75 -0.25 -11.14 -3.88
N LEU A 76 0.93 -11.05 -3.28
CA LEU A 76 1.31 -9.95 -2.41
C LEU A 76 2.35 -9.06 -3.12
N TYR A 77 1.91 -7.88 -3.56
CA TYR A 77 2.79 -6.86 -4.11
C TYR A 77 3.48 -6.08 -2.98
N ILE A 78 4.80 -6.20 -2.89
CA ILE A 78 5.61 -5.58 -1.85
C ILE A 78 6.37 -4.39 -2.44
N THR A 79 6.13 -3.23 -1.83
CA THR A 79 6.95 -2.03 -2.00
C THR A 79 7.90 -1.93 -0.81
N THR A 80 9.18 -1.68 -1.06
CA THR A 80 10.19 -1.72 0.00
C THR A 80 11.50 -1.08 -0.44
N ASP A 81 12.23 -0.55 0.52
CA ASP A 81 13.62 -0.11 0.37
C ASP A 81 14.65 -1.17 0.83
N GLU A 82 14.18 -2.35 1.26
CA GLU A 82 15.03 -3.49 1.61
C GLU A 82 15.58 -4.17 0.35
N LYS A 83 16.91 -4.16 0.22
CA LYS A 83 17.61 -4.74 -0.95
C LYS A 83 17.81 -6.24 -0.80
N ASN A 84 17.86 -6.76 0.42
CA ASN A 84 18.06 -8.18 0.65
C ASN A 84 16.74 -8.95 0.50
N LYS A 85 16.54 -9.61 -0.65
CA LYS A 85 15.32 -10.38 -0.92
C LYS A 85 15.12 -11.57 0.03
N THR A 86 16.18 -12.11 0.63
CA THR A 86 16.03 -13.22 1.61
C THR A 86 15.31 -12.78 2.88
N PHE A 87 15.27 -11.47 3.16
CA PHE A 87 14.41 -10.92 4.22
C PHE A 87 12.96 -11.36 4.04
N PHE A 88 12.45 -11.45 2.81
CA PHE A 88 11.03 -11.76 2.56
C PHE A 88 10.71 -13.26 2.54
N GLU A 89 11.68 -14.15 2.80
CA GLU A 89 11.46 -15.60 2.80
C GLU A 89 10.29 -16.07 3.69
N PRO A 90 10.10 -15.55 4.92
CA PRO A 90 8.94 -15.94 5.74
C PRO A 90 7.60 -15.67 5.05
N LEU A 91 7.47 -14.57 4.31
CA LEU A 91 6.27 -14.24 3.55
C LEU A 91 6.16 -15.12 2.28
N ALA A 92 7.28 -15.34 1.59
CA ALA A 92 7.35 -16.10 0.34
C ALA A 92 6.99 -17.59 0.51
N ARG A 93 7.11 -18.14 1.72
CA ARG A 93 6.65 -19.50 2.05
C ARG A 93 5.14 -19.68 1.95
N HIS A 94 4.38 -18.59 2.03
CA HIS A 94 2.92 -18.61 2.11
C HIS A 94 2.23 -17.87 0.96
N HIS A 95 2.92 -16.92 0.34
CA HIS A 95 2.37 -16.05 -0.69
C HIS A 95 3.31 -15.95 -1.89
N GLU A 96 2.72 -15.79 -3.07
CA GLU A 96 3.46 -15.37 -4.24
C GLU A 96 3.77 -13.88 -4.14
N LEU A 97 5.07 -13.55 -4.06
CA LEU A 97 5.52 -12.18 -3.91
C LEU A 97 5.82 -11.54 -5.26
N ARG A 98 5.45 -10.27 -5.38
CA ARG A 98 5.80 -9.41 -6.51
C ARG A 98 6.39 -8.10 -6.00
N PHE A 99 7.36 -7.57 -6.73
CA PHE A 99 8.04 -6.32 -6.46
C PHE A 99 8.10 -5.49 -7.75
N LEU A 100 8.53 -4.23 -7.65
CA LEU A 100 8.67 -3.36 -8.81
C LEU A 100 9.59 -3.95 -9.90
N ASP A 101 10.69 -4.60 -9.50
CA ASP A 101 11.68 -5.19 -10.41
C ASP A 101 11.11 -6.31 -11.29
N ASN A 102 10.06 -7.01 -10.86
CA ASN A 102 9.36 -8.01 -11.68
C ASN A 102 8.68 -7.41 -12.91
N TYR A 103 8.53 -6.08 -12.97
CA TYR A 103 7.82 -5.36 -14.02
C TYR A 103 8.66 -4.27 -14.71
N GLU A 104 9.99 -4.28 -14.52
CA GLU A 104 10.89 -3.24 -15.02
C GLU A 104 10.80 -3.09 -16.55
N GLU A 105 10.88 -4.19 -17.30
CA GLU A 105 10.75 -4.20 -18.76
C GLU A 105 9.31 -3.86 -19.19
N LEU A 106 8.31 -4.51 -18.59
CA LEU A 106 6.89 -4.32 -18.94
C LEU A 106 6.48 -2.83 -18.84
N ALA A 107 6.87 -2.18 -17.76
CA ALA A 107 6.50 -0.80 -17.50
C ALA A 107 7.44 0.22 -18.17
N GLY A 108 8.53 -0.22 -18.79
CA GLY A 108 9.54 0.67 -19.39
C GLY A 108 10.24 1.53 -18.34
N LEU A 109 10.52 0.98 -17.15
CA LEU A 109 11.05 1.77 -16.04
C LEU A 109 12.47 2.29 -16.29
N SER A 110 13.22 1.67 -17.21
CA SER A 110 14.54 2.13 -17.65
C SER A 110 14.49 3.46 -18.39
N ASP A 111 13.36 3.76 -19.03
CA ASP A 111 13.20 4.93 -19.90
C ASP A 111 12.61 6.13 -19.14
N LEU A 112 12.30 5.95 -17.84
CA LEU A 112 11.71 6.95 -16.97
C LEU A 112 12.75 7.52 -16.01
N ASP A 113 12.47 8.71 -15.49
CA ASP A 113 13.25 9.28 -14.39
C ASP A 113 13.28 8.29 -13.21
N PRO A 114 14.45 7.88 -12.72
CA PRO A 114 14.56 6.97 -11.57
C PRO A 114 13.81 7.44 -10.32
N ASN A 115 13.63 8.76 -10.15
CA ASN A 115 12.86 9.35 -9.05
C ASN A 115 11.36 9.01 -9.12
N TYR A 116 10.87 8.56 -10.28
CA TYR A 116 9.47 8.14 -10.44
C TYR A 116 9.20 6.75 -9.87
N LYS A 117 10.22 5.92 -9.62
CA LYS A 117 10.03 4.53 -9.15
C LYS A 117 9.17 4.47 -7.88
N GLY A 118 9.47 5.29 -6.86
CA GLY A 118 8.65 5.36 -5.65
C GLY A 118 7.23 5.89 -5.88
N MET A 119 7.05 6.83 -6.81
CA MET A 119 5.72 7.35 -7.16
C MET A 119 4.88 6.28 -7.86
N ILE A 120 5.48 5.54 -8.79
CA ILE A 120 4.87 4.39 -9.47
C ILE A 120 4.46 3.33 -8.46
N GLU A 121 5.37 2.92 -7.57
CA GLU A 121 5.10 1.96 -6.50
C GLU A 121 3.93 2.40 -5.63
N SER A 122 3.84 3.69 -5.28
CA SER A 122 2.75 4.19 -4.45
C SER A 122 1.38 4.06 -5.15
N VAL A 123 1.32 4.32 -6.47
CA VAL A 123 0.11 4.12 -7.27
C VAL A 123 -0.23 2.64 -7.36
N VAL A 124 0.73 1.76 -7.67
CA VAL A 124 0.47 0.31 -7.75
C VAL A 124 -0.03 -0.24 -6.42
N ALA A 125 0.68 0.05 -5.31
CA ALA A 125 0.33 -0.45 -3.99
C ALA A 125 -1.04 0.05 -3.52
N SER A 126 -1.43 1.29 -3.88
CA SER A 126 -2.74 1.82 -3.52
C SER A 126 -3.90 1.03 -4.14
N ARG A 127 -3.67 0.25 -5.20
CA ARG A 127 -4.73 -0.51 -5.90
C ARG A 127 -4.89 -1.95 -5.41
N GLY A 128 -4.11 -2.41 -4.44
CA GLY A 128 -4.32 -3.73 -3.82
C GLY A 128 -5.66 -3.82 -3.08
N ARG A 129 -6.26 -5.00 -3.00
CA ARG A 129 -7.52 -5.25 -2.27
C ARG A 129 -7.39 -4.79 -0.82
N ILE A 130 -6.44 -5.36 -0.10
CA ILE A 130 -5.97 -4.87 1.20
C ILE A 130 -4.60 -4.23 1.01
N PHE A 131 -4.33 -3.16 1.76
CA PHE A 131 -3.01 -2.58 1.90
C PHE A 131 -2.54 -2.67 3.36
N VAL A 132 -1.32 -3.15 3.59
CA VAL A 132 -0.66 -3.07 4.90
C VAL A 132 0.59 -2.20 4.81
N GLY A 133 0.60 -1.09 5.54
CA GLY A 133 1.73 -0.16 5.57
C GLY A 133 2.66 -0.37 6.77
N THR A 134 3.83 0.26 6.70
CA THR A 134 4.69 0.50 7.87
C THR A 134 4.22 1.77 8.59
N TYR A 135 3.93 1.67 9.90
CA TYR A 135 3.54 2.81 10.73
C TYR A 135 4.70 3.83 10.83
N PHE A 136 4.36 5.12 10.88
CA PHE A 136 5.31 6.24 10.78
C PHE A 136 6.06 6.43 9.46
N SER A 137 5.72 5.66 8.42
CA SER A 137 6.24 5.94 7.08
C SER A 137 5.30 6.89 6.33
N SER A 138 5.82 8.05 5.92
CA SER A 138 5.11 8.99 5.05
C SER A 138 4.77 8.38 3.69
N PHE A 139 5.55 7.42 3.21
CA PHE A 139 5.26 6.67 2.00
C PHE A 139 4.01 5.78 2.18
N SER A 140 3.92 5.04 3.30
CA SER A 140 2.69 4.29 3.64
C SER A 140 1.49 5.21 3.79
N ALA A 141 1.68 6.37 4.46
CA ALA A 141 0.61 7.34 4.65
C ALA A 141 0.10 7.85 3.30
N TYR A 142 1.00 8.16 2.37
CA TYR A 142 0.63 8.61 1.03
C TYR A 142 -0.06 7.51 0.20
N ILE A 143 0.35 6.25 0.30
CA ILE A 143 -0.40 5.14 -0.31
C ILE A 143 -1.83 5.07 0.24
N GLY A 144 -1.98 5.15 1.56
CA GLY A 144 -3.29 5.22 2.20
C GLY A 144 -4.13 6.37 1.67
N ARG A 145 -3.54 7.55 1.55
CA ARG A 145 -4.18 8.72 0.96
C ARG A 145 -4.71 8.49 -0.45
N LEU A 146 -3.94 7.84 -1.31
CA LEU A 146 -4.36 7.49 -2.67
C LEU A 146 -5.54 6.52 -2.65
N ARG A 147 -5.55 5.56 -1.72
CA ARG A 147 -6.69 4.64 -1.54
C ARG A 147 -7.99 5.37 -1.24
N GLY A 148 -7.94 6.36 -0.35
CA GLY A 148 -9.09 7.21 -0.06
C GLY A 148 -9.60 7.95 -1.29
N TYR A 149 -8.71 8.49 -2.13
CA TYR A 149 -9.10 9.14 -3.39
C TYR A 149 -9.71 8.21 -4.43
N TYR A 150 -9.30 6.94 -4.43
CA TYR A 150 -9.89 5.92 -5.27
C TYR A 150 -11.19 5.34 -4.71
N GLY A 151 -11.77 5.94 -3.66
CA GLY A 151 -13.02 5.48 -3.07
C GLY A 151 -12.92 4.14 -2.34
N MET A 152 -11.70 3.69 -2.02
CA MET A 152 -11.51 2.44 -1.30
C MET A 152 -11.90 2.59 0.16
N SER A 153 -12.43 1.52 0.75
CA SER A 153 -12.77 1.53 2.18
C SER A 153 -11.51 1.62 3.04
N GLY A 154 -11.54 2.51 4.05
CA GLY A 154 -10.51 2.60 5.10
C GLY A 154 -10.34 1.29 5.88
N ASN A 155 -11.40 0.46 5.92
CA ASN A 155 -11.37 -0.85 6.56
C ASN A 155 -10.51 -1.89 5.83
N LEU A 156 -9.95 -1.52 4.67
CA LEU A 156 -9.01 -2.31 3.89
C LEU A 156 -7.58 -1.77 3.96
N MET A 157 -7.28 -0.90 4.92
CA MET A 157 -5.94 -0.41 5.21
C MET A 157 -5.53 -0.76 6.65
N TRP A 158 -4.36 -1.36 6.81
CA TRP A 158 -3.81 -1.73 8.12
C TRP A 158 -2.35 -1.34 8.24
N TYR A 159 -1.80 -1.50 9.45
CA TYR A 159 -0.37 -1.39 9.69
C TYR A 159 0.22 -2.72 10.16
N GLY A 160 1.47 -3.00 9.80
CA GLY A 160 2.15 -4.25 10.19
C GLY A 160 2.57 -4.32 11.65
N GLN A 161 2.66 -3.19 12.34
CA GLN A 161 3.05 -3.12 13.75
C GLN A 161 1.84 -3.45 14.62
N LYS A 162 1.93 -4.53 15.41
CA LYS A 162 0.81 -5.13 16.15
C LYS A 162 0.05 -4.15 17.04
N ASP A 163 0.74 -3.24 17.73
CA ASP A 163 0.15 -2.23 18.61
C ASP A 163 -0.54 -1.07 17.85
N ARG A 164 -0.28 -0.95 16.55
CA ARG A 164 -0.80 0.11 15.65
C ARG A 164 -1.66 -0.42 14.52
N ARG A 165 -1.85 -1.72 14.47
CA ARG A 165 -2.48 -2.46 13.37
C ARG A 165 -3.85 -1.91 12.99
N ASP A 166 -4.65 -1.60 14.01
CA ASP A 166 -6.06 -1.23 13.86
C ASP A 166 -6.28 0.30 13.91
N GLU A 167 -5.23 1.11 13.76
CA GLU A 167 -5.33 2.59 13.84
C GLU A 167 -6.22 3.19 12.74
N MET A 168 -6.32 2.53 11.57
CA MET A 168 -7.21 2.96 10.49
C MET A 168 -8.67 2.49 10.69
N GLN A 169 -8.92 1.65 11.69
CA GLN A 169 -10.22 1.03 11.95
C GLN A 169 -11.03 1.73 13.03
N LYS A 170 -10.50 2.83 13.57
CA LYS A 170 -11.07 3.55 14.70
C LYS A 170 -11.05 5.03 14.39
N TRP A 171 -12.14 5.72 14.72
CA TRP A 171 -12.14 7.17 14.70
C TRP A 171 -11.05 7.70 15.63
N VAL A 172 -10.24 8.62 15.12
CA VAL A 172 -9.25 9.32 15.93
C VAL A 172 -9.03 10.71 15.37
N ASP A 173 -9.05 11.71 16.25
CA ASP A 173 -8.66 13.05 15.86
C ASP A 173 -7.19 13.08 15.43
N PRO A 174 -6.87 13.86 14.38
CA PRO A 174 -5.49 14.05 13.96
C PRO A 174 -4.64 14.58 15.11
N LYS A 175 -3.56 13.87 15.42
CA LYS A 175 -2.53 14.29 16.37
C LYS A 175 -1.25 14.63 15.62
N THR A 176 -0.31 15.29 16.29
CA THR A 176 1.01 15.66 15.72
C THR A 176 1.67 14.50 14.96
N SER A 177 2.49 14.86 13.96
CA SER A 177 3.04 13.97 12.92
C SER A 177 2.04 13.61 11.80
N TYR A 178 1.32 14.60 11.28
CA TYR A 178 0.31 14.46 10.22
C TYR A 178 0.79 13.76 8.94
N SER A 179 2.08 13.89 8.60
CA SER A 179 2.65 13.26 7.41
C SER A 179 3.17 11.85 7.64
N ALA A 180 3.34 11.42 8.89
CA ALA A 180 3.98 10.14 9.21
C ALA A 180 2.99 8.97 9.24
N ARG A 181 1.69 9.24 9.31
CA ARG A 181 0.63 8.23 9.24
C ARG A 181 -0.59 8.84 8.59
N GLU A 182 -1.52 7.99 8.18
CA GLU A 182 -2.82 8.45 7.68
C GLU A 182 -3.84 8.41 8.81
N PHE A 183 -4.91 9.19 8.67
CA PHE A 183 -5.98 9.26 9.66
C PHE A 183 -7.31 8.94 8.99
N PRO A 184 -8.20 8.16 9.64
CA PRO A 184 -9.50 7.81 9.06
C PRO A 184 -10.36 9.04 8.70
N ILE A 185 -10.28 10.10 9.50
CA ILE A 185 -10.95 11.37 9.21
C ILE A 185 -10.55 11.98 7.86
N GLY A 186 -9.32 11.73 7.38
CA GLY A 186 -8.87 12.20 6.07
C GLY A 186 -9.58 11.50 4.91
N TRP A 187 -10.36 10.46 5.17
CA TRP A 187 -11.10 9.72 4.15
C TRP A 187 -12.59 10.03 4.19
N SER A 188 -13.06 10.62 5.29
CA SER A 188 -14.44 11.08 5.46
C SER A 188 -14.54 12.50 4.94
N GLY A 189 -15.56 12.80 4.13
CA GLY A 189 -15.72 14.14 3.54
C GLY A 189 -14.47 14.62 2.81
N ILE A 190 -13.84 13.73 2.03
CA ILE A 190 -12.51 13.93 1.43
C ILE A 190 -12.39 15.21 0.59
N ASP A 191 -13.50 15.65 0.00
CA ASP A 191 -13.60 16.89 -0.80
C ASP A 191 -13.61 18.17 0.06
N GLY A 192 -13.70 18.02 1.39
CA GLY A 192 -13.65 19.14 2.34
C GLY A 192 -14.93 19.96 2.43
N GLU A 193 -16.02 19.52 1.80
CA GLU A 193 -17.31 20.23 1.81
C GLU A 193 -18.01 20.18 3.17
N THR A 194 -17.70 19.17 3.98
CA THR A 194 -18.28 18.96 5.32
C THR A 194 -17.20 18.59 6.31
N VAL A 195 -17.24 19.17 7.51
CA VAL A 195 -16.37 18.74 8.62
C VAL A 195 -16.81 17.33 9.06
N PRO A 196 -15.95 16.31 8.97
CA PRO A 196 -16.32 14.95 9.37
C PRO A 196 -16.56 14.84 10.88
N SER A 197 -17.44 13.91 11.28
CA SER A 197 -17.71 13.58 12.69
C SER A 197 -17.56 12.08 12.93
N GLU A 198 -17.44 11.66 14.20
CA GLU A 198 -17.35 10.23 14.55
C GLU A 198 -18.54 9.43 14.05
N ASP A 199 -19.74 10.02 14.02
CA ASP A 199 -20.95 9.38 13.47
C ASP A 199 -20.89 9.14 11.95
N SER A 200 -19.91 9.76 11.27
CA SER A 200 -19.68 9.60 9.83
C SER A 200 -18.72 8.45 9.50
N PHE A 201 -18.18 7.76 10.51
CA PHE A 201 -17.16 6.72 10.39
C PHE A 201 -17.72 5.31 10.37
#